data_AF-A0A8T5FYU6-F1
#
_entry.id   AF-A0A8T5FYU6-F1
#
_cell.length_a   1.000
_cell.length_b   1.000
_cell.length_c   1.000
_cell.angle_alpha   90.00
_cell.angle_beta   90.00
_cell.angle_gamma   90.00
#
_symmetry.space_group_name_H-M   'P 1'
#
loop_
_entity.id
_entity.type
_entity.pdbx_description
1 polymer ?
#
loop_
_entity_poly.entity_id
_entity_poly.type
_entity_poly.pdbx_seq_one_letter_code
_entity_poly.pdbx_strand_id
1 'polypeptide(L)'
;MNKKIMALFTMLILVLSTFSAFAVSEDDDSGNTDVEEIEDEDLDEAKEQGTIARCVNFLKNKYPRVRPAKFREICKNLDDKMENEDLASGQAKNMLKIENDRFKNFAKLNQNQKERLMKFNEKAKDKLANLREDHIEKLAQIKTDRLRKMTNLDEDKLAKIAALDEELIEKLQYLDRERLKEFAELSEEEIKEKLSNFKLKKVDQAMKFKNRVLPKEKMNQAMERFEKAKDKFDEAKEKYGQAKERFRNAVDSGNEEDAIEGAKEFLGHSADVVISSLEKIKEKIEGNENLDEDEAAEAIADIDAKIAEMEDLKESLEAATSKEEIKEVAKEITSSWNRMKNRVLIHAQNVVKSGVGQILSRSENLETRLDKILAEMEESGIDVEDLDEKVDDFSALVNDARESFKEAEELFDEAKEMRSSENTDEEKEKIKDLIDQSKELTKDAHEDLKEAHNLLMEIVKEVKAKGGDIDVDDDEVEDEYELEEDEDETDETDDDDEDESEEDEEESEEDDACTEDVDCETDEVCTEGVCEDVEEDEEELDGDTCTEDADCETDEVCTENVCVDSEKDEEESGDNETEEE
;
A
#
# COMPACT_ATOMS: atom_id res chain seq x y z
N MET A 1 -52.40 10.01 27.69
CA MET A 1 -52.30 11.01 28.79
C MET A 1 -50.82 11.32 28.95
N ASN A 2 -50.29 12.55 29.07
CA ASN A 2 -50.75 13.91 28.73
C ASN A 2 -49.49 14.62 28.20
N LYS A 3 -49.46 15.13 26.96
CA LYS A 3 -49.82 16.51 26.60
C LYS A 3 -49.24 17.62 27.50
N LYS A 4 -48.27 18.34 26.90
CA LYS A 4 -48.11 19.82 26.85
C LYS A 4 -47.51 20.58 28.04
N ILE A 5 -46.31 21.10 27.78
CA ILE A 5 -45.97 22.54 27.87
C ILE A 5 -45.29 22.87 26.52
N MET A 6 -45.99 23.53 25.58
CA MET A 6 -45.92 24.98 25.29
C MET A 6 -44.49 25.43 24.91
N ALA A 7 -44.09 25.61 23.66
CA ALA A 7 -44.66 26.33 22.51
C ALA A 7 -44.54 27.87 22.57
N LEU A 8 -43.58 28.40 21.80
CA LEU A 8 -43.38 29.76 21.25
C LEU A 8 -42.20 29.58 20.28
N PHE A 9 -42.30 29.70 18.95
CA PHE A 9 -43.03 30.69 18.14
C PHE A 9 -43.68 30.05 16.91
N THR A 10 -44.97 30.32 16.70
CA THR A 10 -45.62 30.37 15.37
C THR A 10 -46.67 31.47 15.40
N MET A 11 -47.01 32.02 14.22
CA MET A 11 -47.96 33.12 13.91
C MET A 11 -47.31 34.46 13.53
N LEU A 12 -47.84 35.24 12.57
CA LEU A 12 -48.91 35.00 11.57
C LEU A 12 -49.02 36.25 10.68
N ILE A 13 -49.09 36.10 9.35
CA ILE A 13 -50.09 36.81 8.53
C ILE A 13 -50.65 35.83 7.48
N LEU A 14 -51.96 35.63 7.54
CA LEU A 14 -52.80 34.81 6.65
C LEU A 14 -54.07 35.64 6.41
N VAL A 15 -54.58 35.73 5.17
CA VAL A 15 -55.92 36.25 4.74
C VAL A 15 -55.81 36.49 3.21
N LEU A 16 -56.71 36.15 2.28
CA LEU A 16 -57.98 35.38 2.11
C LEU A 16 -58.09 35.17 0.55
N SER A 17 -58.93 34.36 -0.11
CA SER A 17 -59.84 33.21 0.12
C SER A 17 -60.29 32.74 -1.29
N THR A 18 -60.71 31.51 -1.62
CA THR A 18 -61.95 30.77 -1.25
C THR A 18 -61.84 29.34 -1.85
N PHE A 19 -62.36 28.28 -1.20
CA PHE A 19 -63.57 27.51 -1.61
C PHE A 19 -63.99 27.60 -3.11
N SER A 20 -64.34 26.53 -3.83
CA SER A 20 -64.52 25.10 -3.46
C SER A 20 -64.67 24.16 -4.68
N ALA A 21 -64.06 22.97 -4.58
CA ALA A 21 -64.59 21.61 -4.85
C ALA A 21 -65.49 21.25 -6.07
N PHE A 22 -65.13 20.10 -6.68
CA PHE A 22 -65.98 19.07 -7.31
C PHE A 22 -66.80 19.39 -8.59
N ALA A 23 -66.47 18.74 -9.71
CA ALA A 23 -67.26 17.64 -10.31
C ALA A 23 -66.72 17.21 -11.70
N VAL A 24 -66.98 15.95 -12.06
CA VAL A 24 -66.79 15.35 -13.39
C VAL A 24 -68.07 15.50 -14.22
N SER A 25 -67.97 15.76 -15.53
CA SER A 25 -68.96 15.33 -16.53
C SER A 25 -68.40 15.40 -17.96
N GLU A 26 -68.87 14.49 -18.82
CA GLU A 26 -68.46 14.27 -20.21
C GLU A 26 -68.97 15.31 -21.24
N ASP A 27 -68.29 15.28 -22.40
CA ASP A 27 -68.72 15.48 -23.80
C ASP A 27 -69.20 16.83 -24.41
N ASP A 28 -68.56 17.06 -25.58
CA ASP A 28 -69.06 17.57 -26.87
C ASP A 28 -69.36 19.06 -27.19
N ASP A 29 -68.44 19.57 -28.03
CA ASP A 29 -68.66 20.11 -29.38
C ASP A 29 -68.87 21.62 -29.63
N SER A 30 -68.30 22.03 -30.77
CA SER A 30 -68.50 23.27 -31.56
C SER A 30 -67.93 24.59 -31.01
N GLY A 31 -66.86 25.07 -31.65
CA GLY A 31 -66.24 26.36 -31.32
C GLY A 31 -64.97 26.70 -32.11
N ASN A 32 -65.08 26.77 -33.45
CA ASN A 32 -64.03 27.37 -34.30
C ASN A 32 -64.00 28.90 -34.11
N THR A 33 -62.91 29.55 -34.56
CA THR A 33 -62.54 30.99 -34.41
C THR A 33 -62.09 31.38 -32.98
N ASP A 34 -60.94 32.03 -32.76
CA ASP A 34 -60.07 32.78 -33.68
C ASP A 34 -58.62 32.25 -33.73
N VAL A 35 -57.98 32.38 -34.90
CA VAL A 35 -56.53 32.23 -35.07
C VAL A 35 -55.91 33.61 -35.09
N GLU A 36 -55.29 34.03 -33.98
CA GLU A 36 -54.21 35.02 -34.06
C GLU A 36 -53.05 34.30 -34.80
N GLU A 37 -52.78 34.71 -36.04
CA GLU A 37 -51.51 34.41 -36.72
C GLU A 37 -50.40 35.09 -35.90
N ILE A 38 -49.36 34.32 -35.56
CA ILE A 38 -48.17 34.86 -34.90
C ILE A 38 -47.34 35.49 -36.02
N GLU A 39 -46.94 36.75 -35.85
CA GLU A 39 -46.18 37.48 -36.86
C GLU A 39 -44.81 36.81 -37.09
N ASP A 40 -44.32 36.76 -38.34
CA ASP A 40 -43.07 36.07 -38.68
C ASP A 40 -41.86 36.66 -37.91
N GLU A 41 -41.85 37.98 -37.69
CA GLU A 41 -40.85 38.70 -36.88
C GLU A 41 -40.84 38.21 -35.42
N ASP A 42 -41.99 37.77 -34.89
CA ASP A 42 -42.11 37.20 -33.54
C ASP A 42 -41.66 35.74 -33.49
N LEU A 43 -41.70 35.01 -34.61
CA LEU A 43 -41.13 33.67 -34.72
C LEU A 43 -39.60 33.72 -34.80
N ASP A 44 -39.05 34.72 -35.50
CA ASP A 44 -37.60 34.99 -35.53
C ASP A 44 -37.09 35.43 -34.15
N GLU A 45 -37.75 36.39 -33.48
CA GLU A 45 -37.40 36.84 -32.12
C GLU A 45 -37.59 35.71 -31.06
N ALA A 46 -38.47 34.74 -31.33
CA ALA A 46 -38.63 33.52 -30.53
C ALA A 46 -37.52 32.47 -30.79
N LYS A 47 -37.02 32.37 -32.04
CA LYS A 47 -35.88 31.50 -32.43
C LYS A 47 -34.61 31.91 -31.69
N GLU A 48 -34.36 33.22 -31.55
CA GLU A 48 -33.20 33.76 -30.82
C GLU A 48 -33.19 33.47 -29.30
N GLN A 49 -34.29 32.95 -28.73
CA GLN A 49 -34.36 32.60 -27.29
C GLN A 49 -33.55 31.33 -26.93
N GLY A 50 -33.09 30.57 -27.93
CA GLY A 50 -32.08 29.50 -27.82
C GLY A 50 -32.48 28.22 -27.07
N THR A 51 -33.68 28.15 -26.50
CA THR A 51 -34.23 26.92 -25.90
C THR A 51 -35.75 26.89 -26.08
N ILE A 52 -36.33 25.71 -26.31
CA ILE A 52 -37.79 25.52 -26.41
C ILE A 52 -38.51 26.17 -25.22
N ALA A 53 -37.99 26.01 -23.99
CA ALA A 53 -38.62 26.56 -22.79
C ALA A 53 -38.65 28.10 -22.76
N ARG A 54 -37.60 28.78 -23.24
CA ARG A 54 -37.59 30.26 -23.35
C ARG A 54 -38.45 30.73 -24.53
N CYS A 55 -38.37 30.09 -25.69
CA CYS A 55 -39.24 30.34 -26.85
C CYS A 55 -40.73 30.25 -26.48
N VAL A 56 -41.14 29.19 -25.77
CA VAL A 56 -42.54 28.99 -25.32
C VAL A 56 -42.98 30.07 -24.34
N ASN A 57 -42.11 30.49 -23.41
CA ASN A 57 -42.45 31.57 -22.46
C ASN A 57 -42.50 32.94 -23.14
N PHE A 58 -41.61 33.22 -24.09
CA PHE A 58 -41.61 34.43 -24.90
C PHE A 58 -42.92 34.56 -25.69
N LEU A 59 -43.28 33.55 -26.48
CA LEU A 59 -44.53 33.56 -27.27
C LEU A 59 -45.78 33.60 -26.38
N LYS A 60 -45.77 32.93 -25.23
CA LYS A 60 -46.87 32.98 -24.24
C LYS A 60 -47.06 34.37 -23.63
N ASN A 61 -45.98 35.13 -23.44
CA ASN A 61 -46.06 36.50 -22.93
C ASN A 61 -46.56 37.48 -24.01
N LYS A 62 -46.16 37.28 -25.27
CA LYS A 62 -46.55 38.12 -26.42
C LYS A 62 -47.99 37.84 -26.88
N TYR A 63 -48.42 36.58 -26.86
CA TYR A 63 -49.74 36.09 -27.31
C TYR A 63 -50.50 35.31 -26.22
N PRO A 64 -50.96 35.95 -25.12
CA PRO A 64 -51.54 35.27 -23.96
C PRO A 64 -52.89 34.57 -24.21
N ARG A 65 -53.50 34.73 -25.40
CA ARG A 65 -54.77 34.08 -25.78
C ARG A 65 -54.58 32.73 -26.48
N VAL A 66 -53.38 32.44 -26.98
CA VAL A 66 -53.09 31.20 -27.71
C VAL A 66 -52.76 30.07 -26.71
N ARG A 67 -53.20 28.84 -27.02
CA ARG A 67 -53.01 27.68 -26.12
C ARG A 67 -51.51 27.32 -26.01
N PRO A 68 -50.95 27.14 -24.79
CA PRO A 68 -49.53 26.82 -24.59
C PRO A 68 -49.03 25.52 -25.27
N ALA A 69 -49.92 24.61 -25.65
CA ALA A 69 -49.57 23.44 -26.46
C ALA A 69 -49.10 23.83 -27.87
N LYS A 70 -49.75 24.83 -28.50
CA LYS A 70 -49.42 25.30 -29.86
C LYS A 70 -48.04 25.96 -29.89
N PHE A 71 -47.65 26.71 -28.85
CA PHE A 71 -46.29 27.25 -28.75
C PHE A 71 -45.23 26.16 -28.58
N ARG A 72 -45.53 25.09 -27.84
CA ARG A 72 -44.60 23.95 -27.74
C ARG A 72 -44.38 23.27 -29.08
N GLU A 73 -45.42 23.13 -29.89
CA GLU A 73 -45.34 22.61 -31.25
C GLU A 73 -44.57 23.56 -32.19
N ILE A 74 -44.83 24.87 -32.13
CA ILE A 74 -44.12 25.88 -32.93
C ILE A 74 -42.63 25.95 -32.56
N CYS A 75 -42.30 26.04 -31.27
CA CYS A 75 -40.92 26.12 -30.81
C CYS A 75 -40.13 24.83 -31.12
N LYS A 76 -40.77 23.65 -31.05
CA LYS A 76 -40.16 22.40 -31.54
C LYS A 76 -39.87 22.47 -33.04
N ASN A 77 -40.84 22.85 -33.86
CA ASN A 77 -40.64 23.01 -35.31
C ASN A 77 -39.61 24.10 -35.68
N LEU A 78 -39.25 25.01 -34.76
CA LEU A 78 -38.15 25.97 -34.91
C LEU A 78 -36.81 25.37 -34.50
N ASP A 79 -36.76 24.62 -33.39
CA ASP A 79 -35.60 23.83 -32.93
C ASP A 79 -35.18 22.79 -33.99
N ASP A 80 -36.14 21.98 -34.46
CA ASP A 80 -35.95 20.97 -35.51
C ASP A 80 -35.42 21.61 -36.81
N LYS A 81 -35.75 22.88 -37.08
CA LYS A 81 -35.22 23.65 -38.22
C LYS A 81 -33.83 24.21 -37.96
N MET A 82 -33.50 24.57 -36.72
CA MET A 82 -32.15 25.01 -36.35
C MET A 82 -31.15 23.87 -36.50
N GLU A 83 -31.44 22.68 -35.94
CA GLU A 83 -30.59 21.50 -36.12
C GLU A 83 -30.35 21.20 -37.61
N ASN A 84 -31.40 21.27 -38.44
CA ASN A 84 -31.29 21.03 -39.88
C ASN A 84 -30.60 22.16 -40.67
N GLU A 85 -30.68 23.43 -40.24
CA GLU A 85 -29.96 24.55 -40.87
C GLU A 85 -28.47 24.55 -40.48
N ASP A 86 -28.14 24.25 -39.23
CA ASP A 86 -26.75 24.18 -38.75
C ASP A 86 -25.99 23.00 -39.35
N LEU A 87 -26.63 21.81 -39.46
CA LEU A 87 -26.11 20.66 -40.22
C LEU A 87 -25.96 20.97 -41.73
N ALA A 88 -26.73 21.91 -42.28
CA ALA A 88 -26.61 22.31 -43.68
C ALA A 88 -25.43 23.26 -43.92
N SER A 89 -24.93 23.95 -42.89
CA SER A 89 -23.84 24.92 -42.96
C SER A 89 -22.53 24.32 -43.47
N GLY A 90 -21.70 25.15 -44.12
CA GLY A 90 -20.35 24.76 -44.53
C GLY A 90 -19.40 24.53 -43.35
N GLN A 91 -19.71 25.08 -42.17
CA GLN A 91 -18.89 24.97 -40.96
C GLN A 91 -19.07 23.60 -40.31
N ALA A 92 -20.31 23.13 -40.10
CA ALA A 92 -20.57 21.78 -39.58
C ALA A 92 -19.95 20.68 -40.47
N LYS A 93 -20.06 20.82 -41.80
CA LYS A 93 -19.46 19.88 -42.75
C LYS A 93 -17.93 19.89 -42.73
N ASN A 94 -17.30 21.04 -42.46
CA ASN A 94 -15.86 21.12 -42.29
C ASN A 94 -15.43 20.52 -40.94
N MET A 95 -16.20 20.74 -39.86
CA MET A 95 -15.94 20.20 -38.53
C MET A 95 -16.01 18.66 -38.52
N LEU A 96 -17.12 18.09 -39.04
CA LEU A 96 -17.26 16.64 -39.25
C LEU A 96 -16.16 16.05 -40.14
N LYS A 97 -15.67 16.82 -41.13
CA LYS A 97 -14.53 16.37 -41.96
C LYS A 97 -13.22 16.38 -41.17
N ILE A 98 -12.98 17.38 -40.32
CA ILE A 98 -11.79 17.49 -39.48
C ILE A 98 -11.75 16.32 -38.48
N GLU A 99 -12.85 16.01 -37.80
CA GLU A 99 -12.93 14.86 -36.89
C GLU A 99 -12.71 13.52 -37.59
N ASN A 100 -13.33 13.33 -38.77
CA ASN A 100 -13.19 12.10 -39.54
C ASN A 100 -11.79 11.96 -40.19
N ASP A 101 -11.12 13.07 -40.52
CA ASP A 101 -9.71 13.09 -40.94
C ASP A 101 -8.75 12.85 -39.75
N ARG A 102 -9.12 13.30 -38.53
CA ARG A 102 -8.36 13.09 -37.26
C ARG A 102 -8.39 11.61 -36.88
N PHE A 103 -9.59 11.04 -36.73
CA PHE A 103 -9.79 9.63 -36.35
C PHE A 103 -9.83 8.64 -37.52
N LYS A 104 -9.32 9.03 -38.70
CA LYS A 104 -9.28 8.17 -39.91
C LYS A 104 -8.63 6.80 -39.65
N ASN A 105 -7.64 6.75 -38.75
CA ASN A 105 -6.86 5.55 -38.43
C ASN A 105 -7.65 4.58 -37.54
N PHE A 106 -8.80 4.99 -36.98
CA PHE A 106 -9.72 4.09 -36.28
C PHE A 106 -10.63 3.33 -37.25
N ALA A 107 -10.51 3.50 -38.57
CA ALA A 107 -11.47 2.98 -39.56
C ALA A 107 -11.77 1.47 -39.41
N LYS A 108 -10.74 0.63 -39.23
CA LYS A 108 -10.88 -0.83 -39.02
C LYS A 108 -11.53 -1.26 -37.71
N LEU A 109 -11.44 -0.46 -36.64
CA LEU A 109 -11.95 -0.84 -35.33
C LEU A 109 -13.45 -1.19 -35.38
N ASN A 110 -13.88 -2.13 -34.54
CA ASN A 110 -15.30 -2.41 -34.39
C ASN A 110 -16.03 -1.26 -33.65
N GLN A 111 -17.36 -1.28 -33.63
CA GLN A 111 -18.14 -0.18 -33.06
C GLN A 111 -17.92 -0.01 -31.55
N ASN A 112 -17.81 -1.11 -30.79
CA ASN A 112 -17.54 -1.08 -29.35
C ASN A 112 -16.13 -0.50 -29.08
N GLN A 113 -15.10 -0.97 -29.79
CA GLN A 113 -13.74 -0.42 -29.69
C GLN A 113 -13.72 1.10 -29.96
N LYS A 114 -14.44 1.57 -30.99
CA LYS A 114 -14.57 3.01 -31.27
C LYS A 114 -15.27 3.76 -30.14
N GLU A 115 -16.37 3.23 -29.61
CA GLU A 115 -17.10 3.84 -28.51
C GLU A 115 -16.26 3.91 -27.24
N ARG A 116 -15.50 2.85 -26.90
CA ARG A 116 -14.51 2.84 -25.81
C ARG A 116 -13.43 3.90 -25.97
N LEU A 117 -12.71 3.91 -27.10
CA LEU A 117 -11.63 4.89 -27.32
C LEU A 117 -12.12 6.34 -27.40
N MET A 118 -13.39 6.57 -27.75
CA MET A 118 -13.96 7.93 -27.80
C MET A 118 -14.25 8.53 -26.41
N LYS A 119 -14.33 7.70 -25.36
CA LYS A 119 -14.50 8.12 -23.95
C LYS A 119 -13.23 8.77 -23.37
N PHE A 120 -12.05 8.41 -23.89
CA PHE A 120 -10.78 8.97 -23.45
C PHE A 120 -10.73 10.49 -23.65
N ASN A 121 -9.86 11.16 -22.89
CA ASN A 121 -9.57 12.58 -23.02
C ASN A 121 -8.95 12.92 -24.39
N GLU A 122 -8.98 14.20 -24.77
CA GLU A 122 -8.53 14.63 -26.10
C GLU A 122 -7.04 14.34 -26.37
N LYS A 123 -6.17 14.39 -25.34
CA LYS A 123 -4.72 14.17 -25.42
C LYS A 123 -4.41 12.69 -25.68
N ALA A 124 -5.04 11.77 -24.96
CA ALA A 124 -4.95 10.32 -25.17
C ALA A 124 -5.53 9.91 -26.53
N LYS A 125 -6.68 10.47 -26.92
CA LYS A 125 -7.29 10.26 -28.24
C LYS A 125 -6.40 10.73 -29.39
N ASP A 126 -5.71 11.87 -29.25
CA ASP A 126 -4.77 12.36 -30.27
C ASP A 126 -3.54 11.45 -30.40
N LYS A 127 -2.91 11.04 -29.28
CA LYS A 127 -1.80 10.07 -29.29
C LYS A 127 -2.20 8.80 -30.04
N LEU A 128 -3.33 8.19 -29.66
CA LEU A 128 -3.85 6.99 -30.32
C LEU A 128 -4.20 7.20 -31.80
N ALA A 129 -4.78 8.35 -32.17
CA ALA A 129 -5.15 8.64 -33.56
C ALA A 129 -3.95 8.80 -34.49
N ASN A 130 -2.80 9.27 -33.98
CA ASN A 130 -1.58 9.44 -34.75
C ASN A 130 -0.85 8.12 -35.06
N LEU A 131 -1.08 7.07 -34.24
CA LEU A 131 -0.53 5.74 -34.46
C LEU A 131 -0.98 5.12 -35.80
N ARG A 132 -0.27 4.05 -36.20
CA ARG A 132 -0.68 3.23 -37.35
C ARG A 132 -1.98 2.48 -37.06
N GLU A 133 -2.82 2.33 -38.07
CA GLU A 133 -4.09 1.61 -37.97
C GLU A 133 -3.94 0.18 -37.42
N ASP A 134 -2.87 -0.54 -37.77
CA ASP A 134 -2.60 -1.89 -37.25
C ASP A 134 -2.02 -1.92 -35.82
N HIS A 135 -1.36 -0.84 -35.37
CA HIS A 135 -0.94 -0.68 -33.98
C HIS A 135 -2.16 -0.40 -33.09
N ILE A 136 -3.09 0.44 -33.57
CA ILE A 136 -4.35 0.75 -32.88
C ILE A 136 -5.24 -0.48 -32.78
N GLU A 137 -5.28 -1.34 -33.81
CA GLU A 137 -6.05 -2.59 -33.82
C GLU A 137 -5.56 -3.61 -32.78
N LYS A 138 -4.26 -3.61 -32.43
CA LYS A 138 -3.71 -4.34 -31.28
C LYS A 138 -4.08 -3.67 -29.95
N LEU A 139 -3.73 -2.40 -29.77
CA LEU A 139 -3.97 -1.67 -28.51
C LEU A 139 -5.45 -1.67 -28.10
N ALA A 140 -6.38 -1.63 -29.06
CA ALA A 140 -7.82 -1.70 -28.81
C ALA A 140 -8.33 -3.09 -28.37
N GLN A 141 -7.45 -4.06 -28.11
CA GLN A 141 -7.77 -5.34 -27.47
C GLN A 141 -7.49 -5.33 -25.96
N ILE A 142 -6.58 -4.46 -25.49
CA ILE A 142 -6.21 -4.27 -24.08
C ILE A 142 -7.44 -3.78 -23.28
N LYS A 143 -7.51 -4.02 -21.96
CA LYS A 143 -8.54 -3.44 -21.08
C LYS A 143 -8.49 -1.90 -21.08
N THR A 144 -9.60 -1.24 -20.71
CA THR A 144 -9.80 0.21 -20.91
C THR A 144 -8.90 1.05 -20.01
N ASP A 145 -8.89 0.73 -18.73
CA ASP A 145 -8.01 1.19 -17.65
C ASP A 145 -6.53 1.02 -18.01
N ARG A 146 -6.10 -0.19 -18.39
CA ARG A 146 -4.68 -0.45 -18.73
C ARG A 146 -4.24 0.30 -19.98
N LEU A 147 -5.10 0.38 -21.01
CA LEU A 147 -4.80 1.19 -22.19
C LEU A 147 -4.73 2.68 -21.85
N ARG A 148 -5.59 3.17 -20.95
CA ARG A 148 -5.59 4.55 -20.46
C ARG A 148 -4.25 4.86 -19.76
N LYS A 149 -3.82 4.02 -18.80
CA LYS A 149 -2.46 4.04 -18.20
C LYS A 149 -1.36 4.13 -19.27
N MET A 150 -1.38 3.25 -20.26
CA MET A 150 -0.38 3.26 -21.36
C MET A 150 -0.39 4.54 -22.19
N THR A 151 -1.52 5.25 -22.30
CA THR A 151 -1.57 6.55 -23.01
C THR A 151 -0.93 7.71 -22.25
N ASN A 152 -0.43 7.53 -21.02
CA ASN A 152 0.36 8.56 -20.33
C ASN A 152 1.76 8.71 -20.97
N LEU A 153 2.34 7.62 -21.49
CA LEU A 153 3.55 7.64 -22.33
C LEU A 153 3.44 8.59 -23.53
N ASP A 154 4.56 9.14 -24.00
CA ASP A 154 4.57 9.93 -25.24
C ASP A 154 4.25 9.10 -26.49
N GLU A 155 4.00 9.80 -27.60
CA GLU A 155 3.55 9.18 -28.87
C GLU A 155 4.59 8.22 -29.46
N ASP A 156 5.90 8.53 -29.34
CA ASP A 156 6.97 7.69 -29.88
C ASP A 156 7.14 6.42 -29.02
N LYS A 157 7.10 6.56 -27.70
CA LYS A 157 7.10 5.43 -26.73
C LYS A 157 5.89 4.50 -26.93
N LEU A 158 4.69 5.05 -27.03
CA LEU A 158 3.47 4.28 -27.26
C LEU A 158 3.49 3.58 -28.64
N ALA A 159 4.03 4.25 -29.66
CA ALA A 159 4.20 3.65 -30.99
C ALA A 159 5.20 2.49 -30.99
N LYS A 160 6.25 2.56 -30.17
CA LYS A 160 7.23 1.48 -29.95
C LYS A 160 6.57 0.26 -29.31
N ILE A 161 5.84 0.44 -28.20
CA ILE A 161 5.14 -0.67 -27.51
C ILE A 161 4.12 -1.33 -28.45
N ALA A 162 3.32 -0.55 -29.17
CA ALA A 162 2.34 -1.10 -30.10
C ALA A 162 2.94 -1.81 -31.34
N ALA A 163 4.25 -1.67 -31.58
CA ALA A 163 4.96 -2.40 -32.62
C ALA A 163 5.25 -3.87 -32.21
N LEU A 164 5.43 -4.12 -30.90
CA LEU A 164 5.76 -5.42 -30.31
C LEU A 164 4.70 -6.49 -30.64
N ASP A 165 5.04 -7.76 -30.48
CA ASP A 165 4.07 -8.85 -30.58
C ASP A 165 3.05 -8.84 -29.42
N GLU A 166 1.94 -9.56 -29.63
CA GLU A 166 0.77 -9.50 -28.76
C GLU A 166 1.07 -10.07 -27.35
N GLU A 167 1.97 -11.04 -27.24
CA GLU A 167 2.41 -11.65 -25.97
C GLU A 167 3.21 -10.66 -25.10
N LEU A 168 4.14 -9.90 -25.69
CA LEU A 168 4.87 -8.85 -24.95
C LEU A 168 3.94 -7.69 -24.53
N ILE A 169 2.97 -7.32 -25.39
CA ILE A 169 1.95 -6.31 -25.04
C ILE A 169 1.05 -6.83 -23.90
N GLU A 170 0.71 -8.11 -23.92
CA GLU A 170 -0.10 -8.77 -22.90
C GLU A 170 0.59 -8.79 -21.53
N LYS A 171 1.92 -8.88 -21.47
CA LYS A 171 2.68 -8.65 -20.22
C LYS A 171 2.70 -7.16 -19.85
N LEU A 172 3.15 -6.28 -20.74
CA LEU A 172 3.36 -4.84 -20.45
C LEU A 172 2.14 -4.11 -19.86
N GLN A 173 0.91 -4.52 -20.17
CA GLN A 173 -0.31 -3.91 -19.59
C GLN A 173 -0.44 -4.10 -18.06
N TYR A 174 0.21 -5.11 -17.48
CA TYR A 174 0.18 -5.42 -16.04
C TYR A 174 1.27 -4.69 -15.23
N LEU A 175 2.30 -4.13 -15.88
CA LEU A 175 3.30 -3.31 -15.18
C LEU A 175 2.67 -2.04 -14.62
N ASP A 176 3.16 -1.59 -13.46
CA ASP A 176 2.96 -0.23 -12.94
C ASP A 176 3.48 0.85 -13.91
N ARG A 177 3.12 2.11 -13.64
CA ARG A 177 3.44 3.26 -14.49
C ARG A 177 4.94 3.49 -14.60
N GLU A 178 5.71 3.40 -13.52
CA GLU A 178 7.15 3.69 -13.56
C GLU A 178 7.91 2.59 -14.32
N ARG A 179 7.71 1.31 -14.01
CA ARG A 179 8.25 0.21 -14.81
C ARG A 179 7.81 0.32 -16.27
N LEU A 180 6.56 0.67 -16.55
CA LEU A 180 6.11 0.88 -17.92
C LEU A 180 6.87 2.02 -18.62
N LYS A 181 7.25 3.11 -17.92
CA LYS A 181 8.13 4.17 -18.45
C LYS A 181 9.54 3.63 -18.73
N GLU A 182 10.11 2.80 -17.85
CA GLU A 182 11.43 2.17 -18.06
C GLU A 182 11.46 1.26 -19.29
N PHE A 183 10.54 0.29 -19.39
CA PHE A 183 10.41 -0.57 -20.55
C PHE A 183 10.12 0.25 -21.82
N ALA A 184 9.47 1.41 -21.68
CA ALA A 184 9.29 2.35 -22.77
C ALA A 184 10.56 3.12 -23.19
N GLU A 185 11.67 3.07 -22.46
CA GLU A 185 13.00 3.56 -22.89
C GLU A 185 13.88 2.48 -23.56
N LEU A 186 13.71 1.20 -23.23
CA LEU A 186 14.54 0.08 -23.72
C LEU A 186 14.38 -0.22 -25.23
N SER A 187 15.33 -0.92 -25.86
CA SER A 187 15.15 -1.46 -27.23
C SER A 187 14.13 -2.61 -27.29
N GLU A 188 13.64 -2.94 -28.50
CA GLU A 188 12.75 -4.10 -28.70
C GLU A 188 13.41 -5.41 -28.26
N GLU A 189 14.72 -5.54 -28.49
CA GLU A 189 15.53 -6.66 -28.02
C GLU A 189 15.65 -6.73 -26.49
N GLU A 190 15.93 -5.60 -25.82
CA GLU A 190 16.05 -5.52 -24.35
C GLU A 190 14.71 -5.73 -23.64
N ILE A 191 13.60 -5.21 -24.17
CA ILE A 191 12.24 -5.48 -23.66
C ILE A 191 11.97 -6.98 -23.70
N LYS A 192 12.32 -7.65 -24.79
CA LYS A 192 12.11 -9.08 -24.97
C LYS A 192 12.97 -9.93 -24.04
N GLU A 193 14.21 -9.52 -23.80
CA GLU A 193 15.14 -10.18 -22.88
C GLU A 193 14.71 -10.03 -21.42
N LYS A 194 14.28 -8.83 -20.99
CA LYS A 194 13.70 -8.66 -19.65
C LYS A 194 12.38 -9.43 -19.51
N LEU A 195 11.42 -9.25 -20.43
CA LEU A 195 10.10 -9.89 -20.36
C LEU A 195 10.10 -11.41 -20.61
N SER A 196 11.21 -12.04 -21.02
CA SER A 196 11.29 -13.50 -21.01
C SER A 196 11.36 -14.09 -19.62
N ASN A 197 11.82 -13.31 -18.63
CA ASN A 197 11.89 -13.71 -17.22
C ASN A 197 10.58 -13.47 -16.48
N PHE A 198 9.53 -12.92 -17.11
CA PHE A 198 8.26 -12.68 -16.41
C PHE A 198 7.20 -13.70 -16.80
N LYS A 199 6.49 -14.26 -15.83
CA LYS A 199 5.28 -15.07 -16.04
C LYS A 199 4.04 -14.30 -15.60
N LEU A 200 2.94 -14.50 -16.34
CA LEU A 200 1.62 -14.05 -15.90
C LEU A 200 0.97 -15.17 -15.11
N LYS A 201 0.91 -15.00 -13.79
CA LYS A 201 0.23 -15.92 -12.88
C LYS A 201 -1.15 -15.38 -12.56
N LYS A 202 -2.16 -16.26 -12.56
CA LYS A 202 -3.50 -15.89 -12.11
C LYS A 202 -3.48 -15.78 -10.58
N VAL A 203 -3.90 -14.64 -10.06
CA VAL A 203 -3.99 -14.36 -8.62
C VAL A 203 -5.13 -15.16 -8.02
N ASP A 204 -4.86 -15.87 -6.93
CA ASP A 204 -5.89 -16.38 -6.02
C ASP A 204 -6.27 -15.25 -5.06
N GLN A 205 -7.51 -14.76 -5.14
CA GLN A 205 -7.99 -13.65 -4.33
C GLN A 205 -7.91 -13.95 -2.82
N ALA A 206 -8.00 -15.22 -2.40
CA ALA A 206 -7.86 -15.60 -0.99
C ALA A 206 -6.41 -15.47 -0.46
N MET A 207 -5.43 -15.51 -1.38
CA MET A 207 -3.98 -15.51 -1.10
C MET A 207 -3.27 -14.25 -1.61
N LYS A 208 -3.99 -13.32 -2.24
CA LYS A 208 -3.47 -12.14 -2.95
C LYS A 208 -2.45 -11.29 -2.17
N PHE A 209 -2.52 -11.29 -0.84
CA PHE A 209 -1.57 -10.59 0.03
C PHE A 209 -1.04 -11.49 1.16
N LYS A 210 -1.04 -12.82 0.99
CA LYS A 210 -0.78 -13.79 2.06
C LYS A 210 -0.10 -15.05 1.52
N ASN A 211 0.94 -15.50 2.20
CA ASN A 211 1.61 -16.77 1.90
C ASN A 211 0.95 -17.97 2.61
N ARG A 212 0.12 -17.74 3.63
CA ARG A 212 -0.73 -18.76 4.27
C ARG A 212 -1.98 -18.17 4.91
N VAL A 213 -3.02 -19.00 5.05
CA VAL A 213 -4.28 -18.61 5.72
C VAL A 213 -4.23 -18.94 7.20
N LEU A 214 -4.29 -17.92 8.06
CA LEU A 214 -4.44 -18.11 9.51
C LEU A 214 -5.88 -17.77 9.97
N PRO A 215 -6.53 -18.63 10.78
CA PRO A 215 -7.79 -18.26 11.41
C PRO A 215 -7.60 -17.01 12.29
N LYS A 216 -8.44 -15.99 12.14
CA LYS A 216 -8.39 -14.72 12.91
C LYS A 216 -8.23 -14.92 14.42
N GLU A 217 -8.88 -15.94 14.99
CA GLU A 217 -8.72 -16.33 16.40
C GLU A 217 -7.28 -16.74 16.77
N LYS A 218 -6.55 -17.44 15.89
CA LYS A 218 -5.13 -17.77 16.11
C LYS A 218 -4.25 -16.52 16.04
N MET A 219 -4.49 -15.64 15.08
CA MET A 219 -3.74 -14.38 14.93
C MET A 219 -3.91 -13.51 16.17
N ASN A 220 -5.16 -13.30 16.61
CA ASN A 220 -5.48 -12.59 17.85
C ASN A 220 -4.79 -13.24 19.07
N GLN A 221 -4.77 -14.57 19.15
CA GLN A 221 -4.07 -15.30 20.23
C GLN A 221 -2.54 -15.20 20.14
N ALA A 222 -1.95 -15.08 18.96
CA ALA A 222 -0.52 -14.83 18.77
C ALA A 222 -0.16 -13.40 19.16
N MET A 223 -0.92 -12.40 18.70
CA MET A 223 -0.78 -10.99 19.11
C MET A 223 -0.92 -10.82 20.63
N GLU A 224 -1.93 -11.44 21.25
CA GLU A 224 -2.10 -11.46 22.71
C GLU A 224 -0.90 -12.09 23.44
N ARG A 225 -0.18 -13.04 22.84
CA ARG A 225 1.00 -13.67 23.44
C ARG A 225 2.28 -12.89 23.17
N PHE A 226 2.39 -12.25 22.00
CA PHE A 226 3.44 -11.30 21.66
C PHE A 226 3.48 -10.14 22.66
N GLU A 227 2.33 -9.51 22.96
CA GLU A 227 2.23 -8.45 23.98
C GLU A 227 2.75 -8.93 25.35
N LYS A 228 2.32 -10.12 25.78
CA LYS A 228 2.79 -10.74 27.02
C LYS A 228 4.29 -11.10 26.97
N ALA A 229 4.87 -11.30 25.79
CA ALA A 229 6.29 -11.51 25.58
C ALA A 229 7.09 -10.19 25.56
N LYS A 230 6.50 -9.09 25.04
CA LYS A 230 7.03 -7.71 25.13
C LYS A 230 7.16 -7.31 26.61
N ASP A 231 6.06 -7.41 27.38
CA ASP A 231 6.04 -7.19 28.84
C ASP A 231 7.13 -8.00 29.59
N LYS A 232 7.25 -9.31 29.30
CA LYS A 232 8.27 -10.18 29.92
C LYS A 232 9.69 -9.75 29.57
N PHE A 233 9.92 -9.38 28.30
CA PHE A 233 11.24 -8.98 27.81
C PHE A 233 11.72 -7.70 28.50
N ASP A 234 10.82 -6.73 28.66
CA ASP A 234 11.15 -5.47 29.35
C ASP A 234 11.40 -5.71 30.86
N GLU A 235 10.60 -6.56 31.51
CA GLU A 235 10.86 -6.98 32.89
C GLU A 235 12.19 -7.74 33.04
N ALA A 236 12.55 -8.59 32.06
CA ALA A 236 13.83 -9.29 32.03
C ALA A 236 15.01 -8.33 31.81
N LYS A 237 14.87 -7.35 30.90
CA LYS A 237 15.88 -6.31 30.61
C LYS A 237 16.15 -5.46 31.86
N GLU A 238 15.12 -5.06 32.60
CA GLU A 238 15.27 -4.34 33.87
C GLU A 238 16.00 -5.19 34.92
N LYS A 239 15.56 -6.44 35.15
CA LYS A 239 16.17 -7.37 36.12
C LYS A 239 17.63 -7.67 35.80
N TYR A 240 17.95 -7.90 34.53
CA TYR A 240 19.32 -8.08 34.05
C TYR A 240 20.20 -6.88 34.37
N GLY A 241 19.73 -5.65 34.08
CA GLY A 241 20.44 -4.41 34.43
C GLY A 241 20.73 -4.29 35.93
N GLN A 242 19.72 -4.53 36.77
CA GLN A 242 19.89 -4.50 38.23
C GLN A 242 20.87 -5.57 38.74
N ALA A 243 20.79 -6.80 38.22
CA ALA A 243 21.66 -7.90 38.63
C ALA A 243 23.11 -7.70 38.16
N LYS A 244 23.32 -7.12 36.97
CA LYS A 244 24.65 -6.70 36.47
C LYS A 244 25.31 -5.70 37.42
N GLU A 245 24.56 -4.71 37.90
CA GLU A 245 25.06 -3.72 38.86
C GLU A 245 25.39 -4.36 40.23
N ARG A 246 24.49 -5.20 40.76
CA ARG A 246 24.72 -5.93 42.02
C ARG A 246 25.95 -6.82 41.96
N PHE A 247 26.12 -7.57 40.86
CA PHE A 247 27.28 -8.44 40.67
C PHE A 247 28.59 -7.63 40.62
N ARG A 248 28.63 -6.52 39.87
CA ARG A 248 29.80 -5.63 39.83
C ARG A 248 30.16 -5.11 41.22
N ASN A 249 29.19 -4.55 41.95
CA ASN A 249 29.36 -4.08 43.32
C ASN A 249 29.82 -5.19 44.29
N ALA A 250 29.31 -6.42 44.16
CA ALA A 250 29.70 -7.55 44.99
C ALA A 250 31.16 -7.96 44.74
N VAL A 251 31.59 -8.01 43.47
CA VAL A 251 32.98 -8.26 43.07
C VAL A 251 33.92 -7.18 43.62
N ASP A 252 33.56 -5.90 43.46
CA ASP A 252 34.38 -4.76 43.94
C ASP A 252 34.49 -4.72 45.47
N SER A 253 33.45 -5.17 46.19
CA SER A 253 33.47 -5.29 47.66
C SER A 253 34.40 -6.40 48.18
N GLY A 254 34.79 -7.35 47.30
CA GLY A 254 35.59 -8.52 47.66
C GLY A 254 34.84 -9.58 48.49
N ASN A 255 33.51 -9.51 48.59
CA ASN A 255 32.72 -10.55 49.26
C ASN A 255 32.44 -11.72 48.30
N GLU A 256 33.11 -12.85 48.52
CA GLU A 256 33.04 -14.02 47.62
C GLU A 256 31.67 -14.74 47.67
N GLU A 257 30.92 -14.64 48.76
CA GLU A 257 29.57 -15.23 48.87
C GLU A 257 28.56 -14.41 48.05
N ASP A 258 28.51 -13.09 48.27
CA ASP A 258 27.66 -12.15 47.50
C ASP A 258 28.03 -12.16 46.00
N ALA A 259 29.32 -12.30 45.66
CA ALA A 259 29.76 -12.38 44.26
C ALA A 259 29.36 -13.68 43.56
N ILE A 260 29.19 -14.78 44.31
CA ILE A 260 28.66 -16.06 43.78
C ILE A 260 27.15 -15.95 43.55
N GLU A 261 26.40 -15.37 44.49
CA GLU A 261 24.95 -15.14 44.35
C GLU A 261 24.65 -14.14 43.23
N GLY A 262 25.34 -13.00 43.20
CA GLY A 262 25.21 -12.00 42.14
C GLY A 262 25.58 -12.52 40.75
N ALA A 263 26.57 -13.40 40.63
CA ALA A 263 26.91 -14.04 39.35
C ALA A 263 25.75 -14.92 38.82
N LYS A 264 25.04 -15.61 39.71
CA LYS A 264 23.85 -16.39 39.34
C LYS A 264 22.68 -15.50 38.94
N GLU A 265 22.34 -14.47 39.72
CA GLU A 265 21.29 -13.51 39.36
C GLU A 265 21.58 -12.89 37.97
N PHE A 266 22.83 -12.45 37.74
CA PHE A 266 23.24 -11.84 36.48
C PHE A 266 23.13 -12.78 35.27
N LEU A 267 23.69 -14.01 35.37
CA LEU A 267 23.67 -14.97 34.27
C LEU A 267 22.26 -15.55 34.04
N GLY A 268 21.48 -15.75 35.10
CA GLY A 268 20.09 -16.20 35.03
C GLY A 268 19.21 -15.19 34.31
N HIS A 269 19.31 -13.91 34.66
CA HIS A 269 18.58 -12.85 33.96
C HIS A 269 19.12 -12.54 32.56
N SER A 270 20.42 -12.77 32.29
CA SER A 270 20.95 -12.74 30.91
C SER A 270 20.26 -13.79 30.03
N ALA A 271 20.07 -15.00 30.55
CA ALA A 271 19.31 -16.04 29.85
C ALA A 271 17.80 -15.73 29.77
N ASP A 272 17.20 -15.06 30.78
CA ASP A 272 15.81 -14.57 30.70
C ASP A 272 15.60 -13.58 29.54
N VAL A 273 16.54 -12.65 29.33
CA VAL A 273 16.49 -11.68 28.21
C VAL A 273 16.55 -12.39 26.86
N VAL A 274 17.40 -13.40 26.71
CA VAL A 274 17.48 -14.21 25.48
C VAL A 274 16.19 -15.00 25.26
N ILE A 275 15.68 -15.70 26.29
CA ILE A 275 14.45 -16.50 26.18
C ILE A 275 13.25 -15.62 25.83
N SER A 276 13.09 -14.47 26.48
CA SER A 276 11.96 -13.56 26.21
C SER A 276 12.05 -12.88 24.84
N SER A 277 13.25 -12.56 24.34
CA SER A 277 13.44 -12.09 22.97
C SER A 277 13.05 -13.17 21.94
N LEU A 278 13.47 -14.42 22.18
CA LEU A 278 13.07 -15.58 21.38
C LEU A 278 11.55 -15.81 21.41
N GLU A 279 10.90 -15.68 22.58
CA GLU A 279 9.44 -15.75 22.70
C GLU A 279 8.75 -14.66 21.86
N LYS A 280 9.22 -13.39 21.89
CA LYS A 280 8.66 -12.32 21.05
C LYS A 280 8.69 -12.67 19.55
N ILE A 281 9.85 -13.12 19.05
CA ILE A 281 10.03 -13.47 17.63
C ILE A 281 9.13 -14.64 17.26
N LYS A 282 9.07 -15.69 18.09
CA LYS A 282 8.18 -16.84 17.88
C LYS A 282 6.71 -16.41 17.78
N GLU A 283 6.22 -15.57 18.68
CA GLU A 283 4.82 -15.15 18.67
C GLU A 283 4.47 -14.26 17.47
N LYS A 284 5.40 -13.43 16.98
CA LYS A 284 5.25 -12.75 15.67
C LYS A 284 5.20 -13.76 14.51
N ILE A 285 6.09 -14.75 14.47
CA ILE A 285 6.08 -15.80 13.43
C ILE A 285 4.79 -16.63 13.48
N GLU A 286 4.23 -16.93 14.65
CA GLU A 286 2.95 -17.65 14.77
C GLU A 286 1.73 -16.85 14.28
N GLY A 287 1.79 -15.52 14.31
CA GLY A 287 0.71 -14.63 13.85
C GLY A 287 0.82 -14.14 12.40
N ASN A 288 1.99 -14.28 11.76
CA ASN A 288 2.27 -13.70 10.45
C ASN A 288 1.71 -14.55 9.28
N GLU A 289 0.86 -13.98 8.44
CA GLU A 289 0.29 -14.65 7.24
C GLU A 289 1.20 -14.55 5.99
N ASN A 290 2.27 -13.74 6.06
CA ASN A 290 3.18 -13.43 4.96
C ASN A 290 4.46 -14.28 4.99
N LEU A 291 4.57 -15.19 5.97
CA LEU A 291 5.58 -16.26 6.00
C LEU A 291 4.96 -17.56 5.49
N ASP A 292 5.70 -18.30 4.69
CA ASP A 292 5.34 -19.65 4.26
C ASP A 292 5.13 -20.60 5.46
N GLU A 293 4.33 -21.65 5.30
CA GLU A 293 4.02 -22.59 6.38
C GLU A 293 5.25 -23.42 6.81
N ASP A 294 6.06 -23.91 5.87
CA ASP A 294 7.27 -24.68 6.17
C ASP A 294 8.38 -23.79 6.75
N GLU A 295 8.56 -22.57 6.20
CA GLU A 295 9.51 -21.59 6.75
C GLU A 295 9.18 -21.20 8.20
N ALA A 296 7.92 -20.86 8.46
CA ALA A 296 7.46 -20.51 9.80
C ALA A 296 7.60 -21.70 10.76
N ALA A 297 7.30 -22.93 10.30
CA ALA A 297 7.47 -24.14 11.10
C ALA A 297 8.95 -24.42 11.43
N GLU A 298 9.88 -24.24 10.48
CA GLU A 298 11.32 -24.36 10.72
C GLU A 298 11.80 -23.33 11.76
N ALA A 299 11.41 -22.07 11.59
CA ALA A 299 11.81 -20.98 12.47
C ALA A 299 11.30 -21.17 13.91
N ILE A 300 10.02 -21.53 14.08
CA ILE A 300 9.44 -21.85 15.39
C ILE A 300 10.17 -23.05 16.03
N ALA A 301 10.45 -24.11 15.27
CA ALA A 301 11.12 -25.30 15.79
C ALA A 301 12.58 -25.03 16.21
N ASP A 302 13.30 -24.17 15.49
CA ASP A 302 14.64 -23.71 15.90
C ASP A 302 14.58 -22.86 17.17
N ILE A 303 13.65 -21.89 17.22
CA ILE A 303 13.47 -21.04 18.40
C ILE A 303 13.10 -21.86 19.65
N ASP A 304 12.16 -22.80 19.57
CA ASP A 304 11.79 -23.67 20.69
C ASP A 304 12.98 -24.53 21.17
N ALA A 305 13.79 -25.04 20.24
CA ALA A 305 15.01 -25.77 20.59
C ALA A 305 16.04 -24.89 21.32
N LYS A 306 16.12 -23.58 21.01
CA LYS A 306 17.01 -22.62 21.67
C LYS A 306 16.50 -22.14 23.02
N ILE A 307 15.18 -21.95 23.16
CA ILE A 307 14.55 -21.67 24.46
C ILE A 307 14.85 -22.82 25.42
N ALA A 308 14.61 -24.08 25.02
CA ALA A 308 14.91 -25.26 25.83
C ALA A 308 16.41 -25.38 26.19
N GLU A 309 17.31 -25.08 25.25
CA GLU A 309 18.76 -25.08 25.51
C GLU A 309 19.15 -24.04 26.59
N MET A 310 18.55 -22.85 26.57
CA MET A 310 18.79 -21.82 27.59
C MET A 310 18.13 -22.13 28.93
N GLU A 311 16.97 -22.80 28.95
CA GLU A 311 16.32 -23.26 30.18
C GLU A 311 17.15 -24.33 30.90
N ASP A 312 17.68 -25.33 30.19
CA ASP A 312 18.58 -26.36 30.73
C ASP A 312 19.87 -25.74 31.34
N LEU A 313 20.39 -24.68 30.71
CA LEU A 313 21.56 -23.94 31.22
C LEU A 313 21.23 -23.13 32.47
N LYS A 314 20.02 -22.56 32.58
CA LYS A 314 19.54 -21.91 33.81
C LYS A 314 19.38 -22.92 34.96
N GLU A 315 18.82 -24.11 34.71
CA GLU A 315 18.75 -25.16 35.74
C GLU A 315 20.16 -25.58 36.22
N SER A 316 21.11 -25.66 35.28
CA SER A 316 22.52 -25.98 35.58
C SER A 316 23.21 -24.88 36.40
N LEU A 317 22.91 -23.60 36.12
CA LEU A 317 23.39 -22.45 36.88
C LEU A 317 22.85 -22.43 38.32
N GLU A 318 21.56 -22.73 38.50
CA GLU A 318 20.94 -22.87 39.82
C GLU A 318 21.57 -24.02 40.63
N ALA A 319 21.87 -25.15 39.98
CA ALA A 319 22.51 -26.29 40.61
C ALA A 319 24.00 -26.06 40.99
N ALA A 320 24.70 -25.11 40.35
CA ALA A 320 26.11 -24.83 40.62
C ALA A 320 26.35 -24.37 42.07
N THR A 321 27.42 -24.85 42.71
CA THR A 321 27.73 -24.56 44.13
C THR A 321 29.08 -23.87 44.35
N SER A 322 29.85 -23.72 43.28
CA SER A 322 31.20 -23.16 43.31
C SER A 322 31.43 -22.20 42.14
N LYS A 323 32.43 -21.34 42.32
CA LYS A 323 32.87 -20.35 41.31
C LYS A 323 33.34 -21.00 40.01
N GLU A 324 33.96 -22.18 40.11
CA GLU A 324 34.38 -22.97 38.96
C GLU A 324 33.18 -23.54 38.21
N GLU A 325 32.19 -24.11 38.90
CA GLU A 325 30.95 -24.61 38.27
C GLU A 325 30.18 -23.48 37.58
N ILE A 326 30.01 -22.32 38.23
CA ILE A 326 29.36 -21.14 37.63
C ILE A 326 30.12 -20.67 36.39
N LYS A 327 31.47 -20.69 36.40
CA LYS A 327 32.28 -20.29 35.24
C LYS A 327 32.15 -21.24 34.06
N GLU A 328 32.00 -22.54 34.27
CA GLU A 328 31.75 -23.47 33.15
C GLU A 328 30.35 -23.24 32.57
N VAL A 329 29.30 -23.13 33.41
CA VAL A 329 27.94 -22.81 32.92
C VAL A 329 27.89 -21.46 32.19
N ALA A 330 28.60 -20.44 32.70
CA ALA A 330 28.71 -19.14 32.03
C ALA A 330 29.28 -19.25 30.61
N LYS A 331 30.34 -20.05 30.41
CA LYS A 331 30.89 -20.31 29.08
C LYS A 331 29.92 -21.06 28.18
N GLU A 332 29.15 -21.99 28.72
CA GLU A 332 28.14 -22.74 27.97
C GLU A 332 27.00 -21.80 27.52
N ILE A 333 26.52 -20.90 28.39
CA ILE A 333 25.57 -19.83 28.05
C ILE A 333 26.13 -18.92 26.95
N THR A 334 27.36 -18.42 27.09
CA THR A 334 27.97 -17.55 26.06
C THR A 334 28.20 -18.29 24.73
N SER A 335 28.60 -19.56 24.78
CA SER A 335 28.82 -20.37 23.56
C SER A 335 27.50 -20.72 22.87
N SER A 336 26.44 -20.97 23.65
CA SER A 336 25.08 -21.17 23.15
C SER A 336 24.56 -19.90 22.48
N TRP A 337 24.68 -18.74 23.16
CA TRP A 337 24.32 -17.43 22.61
C TRP A 337 25.06 -17.12 21.30
N ASN A 338 26.40 -17.22 21.30
CA ASN A 338 27.22 -16.91 20.13
C ASN A 338 26.98 -17.87 18.94
N ARG A 339 26.41 -19.05 19.19
CA ARG A 339 25.97 -19.98 18.14
C ARG A 339 24.56 -19.68 17.61
N MET A 340 23.70 -19.06 18.43
CA MET A 340 22.31 -18.77 18.04
C MET A 340 22.09 -17.35 17.52
N LYS A 341 22.89 -16.36 17.96
CA LYS A 341 22.72 -14.92 17.66
C LYS A 341 22.34 -14.68 16.20
N ASN A 342 23.10 -15.23 15.26
CA ASN A 342 22.87 -15.02 13.83
C ASN A 342 21.59 -15.69 13.32
N ARG A 343 21.17 -16.82 13.89
CA ARG A 343 19.88 -17.44 13.56
C ARG A 343 18.73 -16.58 14.08
N VAL A 344 18.87 -15.98 15.26
CA VAL A 344 17.91 -15.02 15.82
C VAL A 344 17.79 -13.77 14.95
N LEU A 345 18.93 -13.23 14.48
CA LEU A 345 18.95 -12.10 13.54
C LEU A 345 18.23 -12.45 12.22
N ILE A 346 18.51 -13.61 11.62
CA ILE A 346 17.80 -14.08 10.41
C ILE A 346 16.29 -14.22 10.66
N HIS A 347 15.88 -14.86 11.76
CA HIS A 347 14.44 -15.04 12.07
C HIS A 347 13.73 -13.71 12.34
N ALA A 348 14.39 -12.77 13.01
CA ALA A 348 13.86 -11.43 13.25
C ALA A 348 13.73 -10.63 11.94
N GLN A 349 14.78 -10.63 11.11
CA GLN A 349 14.79 -9.93 9.82
C GLN A 349 13.73 -10.51 8.87
N ASN A 350 13.51 -11.83 8.85
CA ASN A 350 12.46 -12.44 8.01
C ASN A 350 11.06 -11.92 8.38
N VAL A 351 10.77 -11.76 9.68
CA VAL A 351 9.48 -11.20 10.14
C VAL A 351 9.27 -9.77 9.63
N VAL A 352 10.31 -8.93 9.68
CA VAL A 352 10.23 -7.53 9.21
C VAL A 352 10.12 -7.47 7.69
N LYS A 353 10.98 -8.21 6.97
CA LYS A 353 10.99 -8.35 5.50
C LYS A 353 9.61 -8.74 4.98
N SER A 354 9.00 -9.81 5.52
CA SER A 354 7.67 -10.26 5.11
C SER A 354 6.53 -9.29 5.47
N GLY A 355 6.73 -8.38 6.42
CA GLY A 355 5.81 -7.27 6.68
C GLY A 355 5.88 -6.23 5.56
N VAL A 356 7.08 -5.72 5.29
CA VAL A 356 7.32 -4.70 4.24
C VAL A 356 6.92 -5.21 2.85
N GLY A 357 7.23 -6.46 2.51
CA GLY A 357 6.81 -7.08 1.24
C GLY A 357 5.28 -7.12 1.04
N GLN A 358 4.50 -7.30 2.12
CA GLN A 358 3.04 -7.23 2.03
C GLN A 358 2.54 -5.80 1.79
N ILE A 359 3.15 -4.80 2.46
CA ILE A 359 2.82 -3.38 2.25
C ILE A 359 3.14 -2.98 0.80
N LEU A 360 4.26 -3.47 0.27
CA LEU A 360 4.67 -3.28 -1.13
C LEU A 360 3.62 -3.85 -2.11
N SER A 361 3.28 -5.14 -2.01
CA SER A 361 2.26 -5.78 -2.86
C SER A 361 0.89 -5.10 -2.78
N ARG A 362 0.46 -4.66 -1.59
CA ARG A 362 -0.76 -3.84 -1.43
C ARG A 362 -0.66 -2.50 -2.15
N SER A 363 0.50 -1.85 -2.12
CA SER A 363 0.75 -0.55 -2.76
C SER A 363 0.76 -0.65 -4.30
N GLU A 364 1.34 -1.72 -4.84
CA GLU A 364 1.27 -2.06 -6.27
C GLU A 364 -0.18 -2.31 -6.73
N ASN A 365 -0.97 -3.03 -5.92
CA ASN A 365 -2.39 -3.23 -6.24
C ASN A 365 -3.20 -1.94 -6.15
N LEU A 366 -2.90 -1.08 -5.17
CA LEU A 366 -3.52 0.25 -5.03
C LEU A 366 -3.26 1.14 -6.25
N GLU A 367 -2.08 1.09 -6.90
CA GLU A 367 -1.86 1.79 -8.16
C GLU A 367 -2.84 1.31 -9.26
N THR A 368 -3.03 0.00 -9.37
CA THR A 368 -3.99 -0.59 -10.32
C THR A 368 -5.42 -0.11 -10.04
N ARG A 369 -5.83 -0.02 -8.77
CA ARG A 369 -7.14 0.53 -8.37
C ARG A 369 -7.25 2.02 -8.70
N LEU A 370 -6.21 2.81 -8.46
CA LEU A 370 -6.15 4.23 -8.84
C LEU A 370 -6.33 4.42 -10.34
N ASP A 371 -5.71 3.60 -11.19
CA ASP A 371 -5.90 3.71 -12.64
C ASP A 371 -7.31 3.30 -13.13
N LYS A 372 -7.99 2.37 -12.44
CA LYS A 372 -9.43 2.12 -12.66
C LYS A 372 -10.25 3.38 -12.32
N ILE A 373 -10.06 3.94 -11.12
CA ILE A 373 -10.73 5.16 -10.65
C ILE A 373 -10.56 6.31 -11.66
N LEU A 374 -9.32 6.57 -12.10
CA LEU A 374 -9.05 7.64 -13.06
C LEU A 374 -9.69 7.39 -14.44
N ALA A 375 -9.80 6.12 -14.88
CA ALA A 375 -10.51 5.77 -16.12
C ALA A 375 -12.02 6.10 -16.03
N GLU A 376 -12.67 5.81 -14.90
CA GLU A 376 -14.09 6.09 -14.68
C GLU A 376 -14.40 7.58 -14.52
N MET A 377 -13.53 8.30 -13.79
CA MET A 377 -13.58 9.76 -13.70
C MET A 377 -13.49 10.40 -15.09
N GLU A 378 -12.57 9.92 -15.92
CA GLU A 378 -12.35 10.40 -17.28
C GLU A 378 -13.54 10.08 -18.21
N GLU A 379 -14.12 8.87 -18.13
CA GLU A 379 -15.38 8.54 -18.82
C GLU A 379 -16.54 9.46 -18.39
N SER A 380 -16.59 9.81 -17.10
CA SER A 380 -17.56 10.75 -16.53
C SER A 380 -17.31 12.20 -16.95
N GLY A 381 -16.24 12.48 -17.69
CA GLY A 381 -15.86 13.81 -18.15
C GLY A 381 -15.24 14.70 -17.08
N ILE A 382 -14.70 14.10 -16.01
CA ILE A 382 -13.94 14.78 -14.96
C ILE A 382 -12.49 14.92 -15.41
N ASP A 383 -11.86 16.05 -15.10
CA ASP A 383 -10.48 16.35 -15.47
C ASP A 383 -9.48 15.75 -14.47
N VAL A 384 -8.64 14.84 -14.98
CA VAL A 384 -7.73 13.99 -14.21
C VAL A 384 -6.25 14.32 -14.45
N GLU A 385 -5.91 15.35 -15.24
CA GLU A 385 -4.50 15.63 -15.59
C GLU A 385 -3.61 15.90 -14.36
N ASP A 386 -4.11 16.63 -13.33
CA ASP A 386 -3.35 16.83 -12.07
C ASP A 386 -3.24 15.53 -11.22
N LEU A 387 -4.20 14.61 -11.37
CA LEU A 387 -4.19 13.32 -10.65
C LEU A 387 -3.22 12.34 -11.31
N ASP A 388 -3.12 12.34 -12.64
CA ASP A 388 -2.14 11.52 -13.35
C ASP A 388 -0.70 11.84 -12.95
N GLU A 389 -0.36 13.12 -12.73
CA GLU A 389 0.96 13.54 -12.22
C GLU A 389 1.22 12.96 -10.82
N LYS A 390 0.23 13.01 -9.92
CA LYS A 390 0.34 12.42 -8.57
C LYS A 390 0.40 10.89 -8.56
N VAL A 391 -0.33 10.19 -9.44
CA VAL A 391 -0.23 8.73 -9.55
C VAL A 391 1.09 8.31 -10.20
N ASP A 392 1.65 9.13 -11.09
CA ASP A 392 3.02 8.94 -11.59
C ASP A 392 4.07 9.11 -10.48
N ASP A 393 3.93 10.10 -9.58
CA ASP A 393 4.80 10.28 -8.40
C ASP A 393 4.64 9.14 -7.38
N PHE A 394 3.41 8.63 -7.17
CA PHE A 394 3.14 7.46 -6.32
C PHE A 394 3.82 6.20 -6.86
N SER A 395 3.72 5.97 -8.17
CA SER A 395 4.35 4.83 -8.84
C SER A 395 5.88 4.84 -8.72
N ALA A 396 6.48 6.04 -8.76
CA ALA A 396 7.92 6.19 -8.54
C ALA A 396 8.34 5.77 -7.13
N LEU A 397 7.65 6.25 -6.08
CA LEU A 397 7.94 5.84 -4.69
C LEU A 397 7.74 4.33 -4.46
N VAL A 398 6.70 3.73 -5.07
CA VAL A 398 6.50 2.27 -5.01
C VAL A 398 7.61 1.52 -5.75
N ASN A 399 8.20 2.08 -6.82
CA ASN A 399 9.35 1.49 -7.49
C ASN A 399 10.65 1.64 -6.69
N ASP A 400 10.93 2.80 -6.11
CA ASP A 400 12.10 3.05 -5.26
C ASP A 400 12.09 2.10 -4.03
N ALA A 401 10.91 1.93 -3.40
CA ALA A 401 10.69 0.95 -2.35
C ALA A 401 10.99 -0.49 -2.80
N ARG A 402 10.58 -0.83 -4.03
CA ARG A 402 10.75 -2.16 -4.60
C ARG A 402 12.21 -2.49 -4.93
N GLU A 403 12.96 -1.52 -5.46
CA GLU A 403 14.39 -1.70 -5.73
C GLU A 403 15.14 -1.96 -4.42
N SER A 404 14.89 -1.14 -3.40
CA SER A 404 15.44 -1.31 -2.05
C SER A 404 15.04 -2.64 -1.43
N PHE A 405 13.77 -3.05 -1.55
CA PHE A 405 13.28 -4.33 -1.05
C PHE A 405 13.98 -5.52 -1.74
N LYS A 406 14.13 -5.48 -3.08
CA LYS A 406 14.81 -6.55 -3.83
C LYS A 406 16.27 -6.71 -3.41
N GLU A 407 17.01 -5.62 -3.26
CA GLU A 407 18.38 -5.68 -2.74
C GLU A 407 18.42 -6.23 -1.29
N ALA A 408 17.41 -5.91 -0.46
CA ALA A 408 17.28 -6.47 0.89
C ALA A 408 17.01 -7.99 0.88
N GLU A 409 16.24 -8.51 -0.09
CA GLU A 409 15.98 -9.95 -0.26
C GLU A 409 17.25 -10.69 -0.69
N GLU A 410 17.98 -10.20 -1.70
CA GLU A 410 19.23 -10.82 -2.18
C GLU A 410 20.26 -10.97 -1.05
N LEU A 411 20.44 -9.95 -0.21
CA LEU A 411 21.33 -9.98 0.95
C LEU A 411 20.84 -10.91 2.06
N PHE A 412 19.52 -10.94 2.30
CA PHE A 412 18.90 -11.82 3.28
C PHE A 412 19.08 -13.30 2.91
N ASP A 413 18.87 -13.64 1.64
CA ASP A 413 19.01 -15.03 1.19
C ASP A 413 20.48 -15.46 1.12
N GLU A 414 21.44 -14.59 0.75
CA GLU A 414 22.88 -14.91 0.93
C GLU A 414 23.22 -15.20 2.41
N ALA A 415 22.66 -14.42 3.36
CA ALA A 415 22.85 -14.67 4.79
C ALA A 415 22.21 -16.00 5.27
N LYS A 416 21.02 -16.32 4.74
CA LYS A 416 20.26 -17.55 5.00
C LYS A 416 20.95 -18.79 4.45
N GLU A 417 21.55 -18.73 3.27
CA GLU A 417 22.33 -19.82 2.66
C GLU A 417 23.63 -20.12 3.42
N MET A 418 24.33 -19.10 3.93
CA MET A 418 25.56 -19.27 4.71
C MET A 418 25.34 -19.89 6.11
N ARG A 419 24.08 -20.01 6.55
CA ARG A 419 23.68 -20.48 7.89
C ARG A 419 24.06 -21.95 8.13
N SER A 420 24.97 -22.19 9.07
CA SER A 420 25.45 -23.54 9.43
C SER A 420 25.51 -23.73 10.95
N SER A 421 25.48 -24.98 11.41
CA SER A 421 25.69 -25.30 12.84
C SER A 421 27.14 -25.11 13.31
N GLU A 422 28.09 -24.94 12.38
CA GLU A 422 29.53 -24.86 12.64
C GLU A 422 30.21 -23.68 11.90
N ASN A 423 29.52 -22.53 11.70
CA ASN A 423 30.16 -21.34 11.13
C ASN A 423 31.39 -20.90 11.96
N THR A 424 32.44 -20.52 11.25
CA THR A 424 33.61 -19.80 11.77
C THR A 424 33.24 -18.38 12.21
N ASP A 425 34.09 -17.74 12.99
CA ASP A 425 33.81 -16.37 13.47
C ASP A 425 33.84 -15.34 12.33
N GLU A 426 34.66 -15.55 11.28
CA GLU A 426 34.64 -14.75 10.04
C GLU A 426 33.31 -14.90 9.28
N GLU A 427 32.77 -16.11 9.16
CA GLU A 427 31.45 -16.34 8.52
C GLU A 427 30.31 -15.78 9.37
N LYS A 428 30.41 -15.81 10.71
CA LYS A 428 29.40 -15.20 11.58
C LYS A 428 29.34 -13.69 11.42
N GLU A 429 30.48 -13.03 11.33
CA GLU A 429 30.50 -11.58 11.14
C GLU A 429 29.96 -11.21 9.76
N LYS A 430 30.26 -11.99 8.71
CA LYS A 430 29.65 -11.77 7.38
C LYS A 430 28.13 -11.97 7.38
N ILE A 431 27.61 -12.99 8.08
CA ILE A 431 26.15 -13.16 8.23
C ILE A 431 25.52 -11.96 8.95
N LYS A 432 26.18 -11.40 9.97
CA LYS A 432 25.72 -10.19 10.65
C LYS A 432 25.69 -8.99 9.68
N ASP A 433 26.81 -8.71 9.01
CA ASP A 433 26.96 -7.62 8.04
C ASP A 433 25.88 -7.63 6.93
N LEU A 434 25.59 -8.80 6.35
CA LEU A 434 24.51 -8.94 5.36
C LEU A 434 23.12 -8.70 5.94
N ILE A 435 22.84 -9.14 7.17
CA ILE A 435 21.54 -8.91 7.81
C ILE A 435 21.38 -7.44 8.23
N ASP A 436 22.44 -6.79 8.70
CA ASP A 436 22.43 -5.38 9.05
C ASP A 436 22.19 -4.51 7.77
N GLN A 437 22.82 -4.85 6.64
CA GLN A 437 22.55 -4.21 5.34
C GLN A 437 21.13 -4.49 4.82
N SER A 438 20.64 -5.74 4.94
CA SER A 438 19.25 -6.10 4.61
C SER A 438 18.24 -5.34 5.47
N LYS A 439 18.52 -5.13 6.77
CA LYS A 439 17.66 -4.35 7.68
C LYS A 439 17.56 -2.90 7.20
N GLU A 440 18.67 -2.25 6.87
CA GLU A 440 18.64 -0.85 6.43
C GLU A 440 17.90 -0.70 5.10
N LEU A 441 18.13 -1.56 4.10
CA LEU A 441 17.39 -1.53 2.83
C LEU A 441 15.89 -1.85 3.00
N THR A 442 15.53 -2.73 3.95
CA THR A 442 14.13 -2.99 4.32
C THR A 442 13.48 -1.76 4.97
N LYS A 443 14.25 -0.97 5.72
CA LYS A 443 13.81 0.29 6.32
C LYS A 443 13.67 1.39 5.28
N ASP A 444 14.61 1.55 4.37
CA ASP A 444 14.52 2.49 3.23
C ASP A 444 13.26 2.19 2.40
N ALA A 445 13.01 0.91 2.07
CA ALA A 445 11.79 0.48 1.39
C ALA A 445 10.50 0.83 2.17
N HIS A 446 10.53 0.73 3.50
CA HIS A 446 9.39 1.10 4.34
C HIS A 446 9.19 2.63 4.41
N GLU A 447 10.26 3.42 4.44
CA GLU A 447 10.20 4.89 4.39
C GLU A 447 9.57 5.37 3.06
N ASP A 448 9.99 4.80 1.93
CA ASP A 448 9.39 5.09 0.61
C ASP A 448 7.90 4.70 0.54
N LEU A 449 7.51 3.54 1.08
CA LEU A 449 6.11 3.13 1.17
C LEU A 449 5.27 4.04 2.08
N LYS A 450 5.87 4.60 3.12
CA LYS A 450 5.24 5.59 4.01
C LYS A 450 5.05 6.93 3.30
N GLU A 451 6.00 7.38 2.47
CA GLU A 451 5.79 8.54 1.59
C GLU A 451 4.70 8.26 0.54
N ALA A 452 4.70 7.07 -0.08
CA ALA A 452 3.68 6.66 -1.04
C ALA A 452 2.28 6.64 -0.41
N HIS A 453 2.13 6.12 0.81
CA HIS A 453 0.86 6.14 1.55
C HIS A 453 0.36 7.57 1.81
N ASN A 454 1.25 8.48 2.21
CA ASN A 454 0.90 9.89 2.41
C ASN A 454 0.37 10.53 1.11
N LEU A 455 1.01 10.25 -0.02
CA LEU A 455 0.60 10.74 -1.34
C LEU A 455 -0.72 10.10 -1.81
N LEU A 456 -0.92 8.79 -1.59
CA LEU A 456 -2.20 8.10 -1.81
C LEU A 456 -3.34 8.80 -1.05
N MET A 457 -3.11 9.16 0.21
CA MET A 457 -4.10 9.87 1.02
C MET A 457 -4.40 11.28 0.51
N GLU A 458 -3.48 11.95 -0.21
CA GLU A 458 -3.79 13.17 -0.97
C GLU A 458 -4.61 12.88 -2.23
N ILE A 459 -4.22 11.87 -3.03
CA ILE A 459 -4.92 11.45 -4.25
C ILE A 459 -6.39 11.13 -3.94
N VAL A 460 -6.63 10.30 -2.92
CA VAL A 460 -7.96 9.94 -2.39
C VAL A 460 -8.79 11.17 -2.02
N LYS A 461 -8.18 12.18 -1.36
CA LYS A 461 -8.87 13.43 -0.99
C LYS A 461 -9.23 14.25 -2.24
N GLU A 462 -8.37 14.28 -3.25
CA GLU A 462 -8.62 15.01 -4.50
C GLU A 462 -9.62 14.33 -5.44
N VAL A 463 -9.61 13.00 -5.54
CA VAL A 463 -10.63 12.19 -6.23
C VAL A 463 -12.01 12.51 -5.66
N LYS A 464 -12.18 12.40 -4.34
CA LYS A 464 -13.43 12.75 -3.63
C LYS A 464 -13.82 14.22 -3.80
N ALA A 465 -12.85 15.14 -3.86
CA ALA A 465 -13.12 16.57 -4.09
C ALA A 465 -13.52 16.91 -5.54
N LYS A 466 -12.98 16.19 -6.54
CA LYS A 466 -13.36 16.28 -7.96
C LYS A 466 -14.68 15.53 -8.26
N GLY A 467 -15.16 14.71 -7.32
CA GLY A 467 -16.42 13.97 -7.41
C GLY A 467 -16.31 12.62 -8.12
N GLY A 468 -15.11 12.04 -8.15
CA GLY A 468 -14.93 10.62 -8.47
C GLY A 468 -15.38 9.74 -7.31
N ASP A 469 -15.72 8.49 -7.64
CA ASP A 469 -15.93 7.45 -6.64
C ASP A 469 -14.61 6.75 -6.30
N ILE A 470 -14.54 6.15 -5.12
CA ILE A 470 -13.41 5.31 -4.68
C ILE A 470 -13.86 3.87 -4.47
N ASP A 471 -15.17 3.67 -4.27
CA ASP A 471 -15.80 2.38 -4.13
C ASP A 471 -16.07 1.84 -5.56
N VAL A 472 -14.99 1.62 -6.31
CA VAL A 472 -15.02 0.98 -7.63
C VAL A 472 -15.21 -0.52 -7.41
N ASP A 473 -16.25 -1.09 -8.02
CA ASP A 473 -16.60 -2.51 -7.91
C ASP A 473 -15.42 -3.40 -8.38
N ASP A 474 -14.54 -3.82 -7.46
CA ASP A 474 -13.53 -4.85 -7.69
C ASP A 474 -14.16 -6.27 -7.81
N ASP A 475 -15.48 -6.38 -7.56
CA ASP A 475 -16.33 -7.57 -7.64
C ASP A 475 -16.56 -8.12 -9.06
N GLU A 476 -16.18 -7.40 -10.14
CA GLU A 476 -16.08 -8.06 -11.45
C GLU A 476 -14.93 -9.06 -11.40
N VAL A 477 -15.28 -10.34 -11.18
CA VAL A 477 -14.42 -11.54 -11.22
C VAL A 477 -13.81 -11.74 -12.62
N GLU A 478 -12.97 -10.79 -13.03
CA GLU A 478 -12.13 -10.83 -14.20
C GLU A 478 -10.73 -11.23 -13.76
N ASP A 479 -10.17 -12.27 -14.39
CA ASP A 479 -8.87 -12.84 -14.07
C ASP A 479 -7.81 -11.74 -13.81
N GLU A 480 -7.51 -11.52 -12.53
CA GLU A 480 -6.42 -10.67 -12.08
C GLU A 480 -5.15 -11.51 -12.24
N TYR A 481 -4.21 -11.01 -13.02
CA TYR A 481 -2.92 -11.63 -13.19
C TYR A 481 -1.86 -10.70 -12.63
N GLU A 482 -0.87 -11.31 -12.02
CA GLU A 482 0.33 -10.66 -11.54
C GLU A 482 1.52 -11.05 -12.42
N LEU A 483 2.50 -10.14 -12.52
CA LEU A 483 3.75 -10.37 -13.22
C LEU A 483 4.80 -10.81 -12.21
N GLU A 484 4.95 -12.12 -12.04
CA GLU A 484 6.07 -12.67 -11.27
C GLU A 484 7.33 -12.67 -12.14
N GLU A 485 8.45 -12.20 -11.58
CA GLU A 485 9.78 -12.40 -12.16
C GLU A 485 10.27 -13.79 -11.75
N ASP A 486 10.57 -14.63 -12.75
CA ASP A 486 11.21 -15.94 -12.59
C ASP A 486 12.65 -15.74 -12.12
N GLU A 487 12.87 -15.83 -10.81
CA GLU A 487 14.22 -15.79 -10.25
C GLU A 487 14.97 -17.13 -10.41
N ASP A 488 14.28 -18.17 -10.89
CA ASP A 488 14.76 -19.54 -10.99
C ASP A 488 14.86 -20.08 -12.45
N GLU A 489 16.10 -20.25 -12.95
CA GLU A 489 16.45 -21.32 -13.91
C GLU A 489 16.63 -22.68 -13.15
N THR A 490 15.68 -23.04 -12.27
CA THR A 490 15.61 -24.40 -11.72
C THR A 490 14.38 -25.15 -12.28
N ASP A 491 14.69 -26.15 -13.12
CA ASP A 491 13.73 -27.00 -13.86
C ASP A 491 13.11 -28.06 -12.94
N GLU A 492 12.29 -27.63 -11.97
CA GLU A 492 11.38 -28.52 -11.24
C GLU A 492 10.00 -28.52 -11.93
N THR A 493 9.66 -29.67 -12.51
CA THR A 493 8.41 -29.90 -13.24
C THR A 493 7.40 -30.56 -12.31
N ASP A 494 6.60 -29.76 -11.62
CA ASP A 494 5.41 -30.26 -10.91
C ASP A 494 4.18 -30.19 -11.82
N ASP A 495 3.95 -31.29 -12.55
CA ASP A 495 2.69 -31.61 -13.22
C ASP A 495 1.60 -31.94 -12.17
N ASP A 496 0.49 -31.19 -12.22
CA ASP A 496 -0.91 -31.56 -11.90
C ASP A 496 -1.23 -32.53 -10.73
N ASP A 497 -2.18 -32.13 -9.88
CA ASP A 497 -3.54 -32.72 -9.97
C ASP A 497 -4.60 -31.86 -9.27
N GLU A 498 -5.76 -31.72 -9.93
CA GLU A 498 -6.96 -31.01 -9.46
C GLU A 498 -7.64 -31.77 -8.29
N ASP A 499 -8.24 -31.05 -7.32
CA ASP A 499 -9.40 -31.57 -6.58
C ASP A 499 -10.40 -30.45 -6.28
N GLU A 500 -11.48 -30.38 -7.08
CA GLU A 500 -12.60 -29.47 -6.87
C GLU A 500 -13.32 -29.82 -5.55
N SER A 501 -13.52 -28.83 -4.66
CA SER A 501 -14.59 -28.92 -3.65
C SER A 501 -15.36 -27.60 -3.55
N GLU A 502 -16.59 -27.62 -4.08
CA GLU A 502 -17.63 -26.65 -3.75
C GLU A 502 -17.98 -26.78 -2.25
N GLU A 503 -18.06 -25.68 -1.49
CA GLU A 503 -19.12 -25.49 -0.47
C GLU A 503 -19.17 -24.02 0.06
N ASP A 504 -20.29 -23.37 -0.25
CA ASP A 504 -21.01 -22.28 0.46
C ASP A 504 -20.28 -20.97 0.86
N GLU A 505 -20.58 -19.93 0.06
CA GLU A 505 -20.44 -18.50 0.38
C GLU A 505 -21.34 -18.09 1.58
N GLU A 506 -20.77 -17.44 2.61
CA GLU A 506 -21.52 -16.48 3.44
C GLU A 506 -20.81 -15.12 3.38
N GLU A 507 -21.42 -14.18 2.64
CA GLU A 507 -21.00 -12.77 2.54
C GLU A 507 -20.93 -12.12 3.94
N SER A 508 -19.84 -11.41 4.23
CA SER A 508 -19.82 -10.37 5.25
C SER A 508 -19.11 -9.13 4.70
N GLU A 509 -19.89 -8.06 4.51
CA GLU A 509 -19.51 -6.79 3.90
C GLU A 509 -18.25 -6.17 4.56
N GLU A 510 -17.41 -5.54 3.72
CA GLU A 510 -16.18 -4.85 4.10
C GLU A 510 -16.43 -3.56 4.90
N ASP A 511 -15.42 -3.13 5.65
CA ASP A 511 -15.16 -1.73 6.06
C ASP A 511 -13.72 -1.69 6.61
N ASP A 512 -12.71 -1.63 5.73
CA ASP A 512 -11.28 -1.53 6.09
C ASP A 512 -10.92 -0.09 6.56
N ALA A 513 -11.45 0.28 7.72
CA ALA A 513 -11.10 1.51 8.42
C ALA A 513 -10.98 1.23 9.92
N CYS A 514 -9.87 1.63 10.55
CA CYS A 514 -9.72 1.45 12.01
C CYS A 514 -10.76 2.32 12.73
N THR A 515 -11.38 1.78 13.79
CA THR A 515 -12.38 2.49 14.60
C THR A 515 -11.92 2.71 16.03
N GLU A 516 -11.06 1.83 16.54
CA GLU A 516 -10.38 1.89 17.83
C GLU A 516 -8.93 1.40 17.66
N ASP A 517 -8.01 1.73 18.59
CA ASP A 517 -6.57 1.35 18.51
C ASP A 517 -6.32 -0.18 18.44
N VAL A 518 -7.35 -0.99 18.70
CA VAL A 518 -7.32 -2.47 18.60
C VAL A 518 -7.43 -2.99 17.16
N ASP A 519 -7.79 -2.12 16.22
CA ASP A 519 -7.92 -2.44 14.79
C ASP A 519 -6.58 -2.21 14.03
N CYS A 520 -5.50 -1.88 14.75
CA CYS A 520 -4.18 -1.50 14.22
C CYS A 520 -3.07 -2.48 14.62
N GLU A 521 -1.94 -2.46 13.90
CA GLU A 521 -0.80 -3.33 14.24
C GLU A 521 -0.07 -2.83 15.50
N THR A 522 0.65 -3.73 16.16
CA THR A 522 1.37 -3.40 17.39
C THR A 522 2.45 -2.36 17.10
N ASP A 523 2.41 -1.27 17.85
CA ASP A 523 3.21 -0.04 17.71
C ASP A 523 2.53 1.06 16.88
N GLU A 524 1.33 0.85 16.31
CA GLU A 524 0.49 1.88 15.70
C GLU A 524 -0.70 2.31 16.60
N VAL A 525 -1.25 3.52 16.38
CA VAL A 525 -2.48 4.04 17.01
C VAL A 525 -3.52 4.50 15.96
N CYS A 526 -4.81 4.36 16.25
CA CYS A 526 -5.87 4.65 15.28
C CYS A 526 -6.24 6.14 15.25
N THR A 527 -5.85 6.85 14.20
CA THR A 527 -6.09 8.28 14.00
C THR A 527 -6.84 8.54 12.69
N GLU A 528 -7.99 9.23 12.81
CA GLU A 528 -8.89 9.57 11.68
C GLU A 528 -9.34 8.40 10.75
N GLY A 529 -9.10 7.13 11.14
CA GLY A 529 -9.46 5.92 10.40
C GLY A 529 -8.28 5.12 9.85
N VAL A 530 -7.04 5.55 10.13
CA VAL A 530 -5.78 4.88 9.73
C VAL A 530 -4.91 4.65 10.95
N CYS A 531 -4.01 3.68 10.87
CA CYS A 531 -3.07 3.31 11.92
C CYS A 531 -1.74 4.07 11.71
N GLU A 532 -1.22 4.72 12.76
CA GLU A 532 0.01 5.54 12.71
C GLU A 532 1.02 5.12 13.79
N ASP A 533 2.29 4.88 13.41
CA ASP A 533 3.36 4.44 14.33
C ASP A 533 3.61 5.37 15.53
N VAL A 534 3.98 4.76 16.66
CA VAL A 534 4.55 5.38 17.84
C VAL A 534 6.09 5.28 17.75
N GLU A 535 6.77 6.39 17.50
CA GLU A 535 8.25 6.43 17.48
C GLU A 535 8.84 6.04 18.85
N GLU A 536 9.35 4.81 18.95
CA GLU A 536 10.24 4.35 20.04
C GLU A 536 11.69 4.27 19.52
N ASP A 537 12.61 4.99 20.15
CA ASP A 537 14.03 5.03 19.78
C ASP A 537 14.71 3.63 19.94
N GLU A 538 14.98 2.91 18.85
CA GLU A 538 15.88 1.75 18.86
C GLU A 538 17.34 2.21 19.04
N GLU A 539 17.83 2.33 20.28
CA GLU A 539 19.28 2.42 20.53
C GLU A 539 19.98 1.09 20.17
N GLU A 540 20.69 1.09 19.04
CA GLU A 540 21.60 0.01 18.67
C GLU A 540 22.73 -0.14 19.71
N LEU A 541 23.05 -1.39 20.05
CA LEU A 541 24.20 -1.71 20.91
C LEU A 541 25.39 -2.14 20.05
N ASP A 542 26.11 -1.15 19.55
CA ASP A 542 27.46 -1.34 19.01
C ASP A 542 28.40 -1.98 20.03
N GLY A 543 29.21 -2.90 19.54
CA GLY A 543 29.93 -3.89 20.34
C GLY A 543 31.36 -3.52 20.68
N ASP A 544 31.62 -2.37 21.32
CA ASP A 544 32.96 -2.00 21.82
C ASP A 544 33.38 -2.85 23.04
N THR A 545 33.57 -4.16 22.84
CA THR A 545 34.07 -5.07 23.88
C THR A 545 35.37 -5.77 23.49
N CYS A 546 36.47 -5.31 24.08
CA CYS A 546 37.80 -5.90 23.93
C CYS A 546 38.15 -6.87 25.08
N THR A 547 39.16 -7.71 24.87
CA THR A 547 39.75 -8.58 25.91
C THR A 547 41.27 -8.43 26.04
N GLU A 548 41.95 -8.02 24.99
CA GLU A 548 43.35 -7.58 24.99
C GLU A 548 43.58 -6.39 24.04
N ASP A 549 44.70 -5.68 24.17
CA ASP A 549 45.03 -4.48 23.35
C ASP A 549 45.12 -4.76 21.83
N ALA A 550 45.10 -6.03 21.41
CA ALA A 550 45.07 -6.43 20.00
C ALA A 550 43.65 -6.45 19.40
N ASP A 551 42.62 -6.32 20.25
CA ASP A 551 41.21 -6.27 19.86
C ASP A 551 40.72 -4.82 19.59
N CYS A 552 41.61 -3.82 19.71
CA CYS A 552 41.32 -2.38 19.54
C CYS A 552 42.08 -1.76 18.35
N GLU A 553 41.69 -0.56 17.93
CA GLU A 553 42.40 0.13 16.85
C GLU A 553 43.84 0.53 17.24
N THR A 554 44.68 0.87 16.26
CA THR A 554 46.15 1.04 16.43
C THR A 554 46.61 2.15 17.40
N ASP A 555 45.68 2.93 17.94
CA ASP A 555 45.85 4.11 18.78
C ASP A 555 45.28 3.90 20.20
N GLU A 556 44.49 2.84 20.38
CA GLU A 556 43.67 2.55 21.56
C GLU A 556 44.29 1.45 22.43
N VAL A 557 43.83 1.35 23.68
CA VAL A 557 44.20 0.27 24.61
C VAL A 557 42.97 -0.31 25.28
N CYS A 558 42.99 -1.61 25.55
CA CYS A 558 41.86 -2.30 26.14
C CYS A 558 41.81 -2.06 27.65
N THR A 559 40.85 -1.27 28.11
CA THR A 559 40.66 -0.96 29.53
C THR A 559 39.21 -1.20 29.95
N GLU A 560 39.02 -1.97 31.02
CA GLU A 560 37.69 -2.42 31.50
C GLU A 560 36.81 -3.09 30.42
N ASN A 561 37.45 -3.80 29.48
CA ASN A 561 36.82 -4.41 28.30
C ASN A 561 36.18 -3.40 27.34
N VAL A 562 36.69 -2.17 27.25
CA VAL A 562 36.33 -1.18 26.22
C VAL A 562 37.64 -0.64 25.61
N CYS A 563 37.65 -0.34 24.32
CA CYS A 563 38.77 0.31 23.67
C CYS A 563 38.79 1.80 24.02
N VAL A 564 39.94 2.31 24.48
CA VAL A 564 40.06 3.68 24.96
C VAL A 564 41.32 4.35 24.41
N ASP A 565 41.15 5.57 23.90
CA ASP A 565 42.22 6.47 23.45
C ASP A 565 43.38 6.55 24.44
N SER A 566 44.60 6.26 23.97
CA SER A 566 45.79 6.22 24.83
C SER A 566 46.32 7.60 25.30
N GLU A 567 45.63 8.71 24.99
CA GLU A 567 46.03 10.08 25.35
C GLU A 567 44.93 10.94 26.03
N LYS A 568 44.70 10.73 27.34
CA LYS A 568 44.56 11.79 28.40
C LYS A 568 44.23 11.21 29.77
N ASP A 569 45.04 11.55 30.77
CA ASP A 569 44.57 11.98 32.10
C ASP A 569 45.74 12.51 32.95
N GLU A 570 45.90 13.84 32.98
CA GLU A 570 46.61 14.57 34.06
C GLU A 570 45.76 15.76 34.50
N GLU A 571 45.77 16.03 35.82
CA GLU A 571 45.16 17.17 36.54
C GLU A 571 43.62 17.17 36.77
N GLU A 572 43.21 16.74 37.98
CA GLU A 572 42.71 17.71 38.98
C GLU A 572 42.75 17.14 40.42
N SER A 573 43.73 17.61 41.22
CA SER A 573 43.73 17.45 42.68
C SER A 573 43.70 18.83 43.35
N GLY A 574 42.52 19.33 43.68
CA GLY A 574 42.33 20.64 44.30
C GLY A 574 42.76 20.68 45.77
N ASP A 575 43.74 21.53 46.08
CA ASP A 575 44.25 21.75 47.44
C ASP A 575 43.22 22.35 48.41
N ASN A 576 43.31 21.93 49.68
CA ASN A 576 42.52 22.45 50.79
C ASN A 576 43.43 23.17 51.79
N GLU A 577 43.67 24.47 51.60
CA GLU A 577 44.42 25.30 52.56
C GLU A 577 43.52 25.77 53.71
N THR A 578 43.85 25.35 54.94
CA THR A 578 43.30 25.90 56.18
C THR A 578 44.16 27.03 56.74
N GLU A 579 43.62 28.26 56.80
CA GLU A 579 44.10 29.31 57.72
C GLU A 579 43.31 29.27 59.04
N GLU A 580 43.99 29.07 60.17
CA GLU A 580 43.64 29.65 61.49
C GLU A 580 44.93 30.00 62.26
N GLU A 581 44.85 30.93 63.22
CA GLU A 581 45.98 31.50 64.01
C GLU A 581 46.70 30.53 64.96
#